data_AF-A0A1I5Q8U4-F1
#
_entry.id   AF-A0A1I5Q8U4-F1
#
_cell.length_a   1.000
_cell.length_b   1.000
_cell.length_c   1.000
_cell.angle_alpha   90.00
_cell.angle_beta   90.00
_cell.angle_gamma   90.00
#
_symmetry.space_group_name_H-M   'P 1'
#
loop_
_entity.id
_entity.type
_entity.pdbx_description
1 polymer ?
#
loop_
_entity_poly.entity_id
_entity_poly.type
_entity_poly.pdbx_seq_one_letter_code
_entity_poly.pdbx_strand_id
1 'polypeptide(L)' 'MKGFRLWLTVVGLTIVEGIAVPYNILSQSPAPLDVFVFWCGFGVAVIALIVAGFARWRA' A
#
# COMPACT_ATOMS: atom_id res chain seq x y z
N MET A 1 11.60 7.35 -18.05
CA MET A 1 10.91 8.14 -17.00
C MET A 1 9.45 7.74 -16.72
N LYS A 2 8.61 7.39 -17.71
CA LYS A 2 7.19 7.02 -17.50
C LYS A 2 6.99 5.92 -16.45
N GLY A 3 7.85 4.91 -16.50
CA GLY A 3 7.84 3.79 -15.55
C GLY A 3 8.16 4.15 -14.09
N PHE A 4 9.04 5.14 -13.89
CA PHE A 4 9.39 5.64 -12.56
C PHE A 4 8.27 6.52 -12.00
N ARG A 5 7.69 7.41 -12.81
CA ARG A 5 6.54 8.24 -12.41
C ARG A 5 5.34 7.38 -12.01
N LEU A 6 5.03 6.33 -12.80
CA LEU A 6 3.97 5.39 -12.46
C LEU A 6 4.22 4.71 -11.11
N TRP A 7 5.43 4.20 -10.87
CA TRP A 7 5.79 3.58 -9.59
C TRP A 7 5.63 4.56 -8.42
N LEU A 8 6.12 5.79 -8.57
CA LEU A 8 5.97 6.86 -7.59
C LEU A 8 4.50 7.20 -7.29
N THR A 9 3.67 7.27 -8.33
CA THR A 9 2.23 7.51 -8.15
C THR A 9 1.59 6.38 -7.35
N VAL A 10 1.90 5.12 -7.67
CA VAL A 10 1.36 3.97 -6.92
C VAL A 10 1.84 3.99 -5.47
N VAL A 11 3.13 4.24 -5.21
CA VAL A 11 3.66 4.39 -3.84
C VAL A 11 2.93 5.50 -3.08
N GLY A 12 2.74 6.66 -3.71
CA GLY A 12 2.00 7.77 -3.10
C GLY A 12 0.56 7.40 -2.76
N LEU A 13 -0.14 6.70 -3.67
CA LEU A 13 -1.50 6.21 -3.42
C LEU A 13 -1.54 5.19 -2.28
N THR A 14 -0.58 4.27 -2.21
CA THR A 14 -0.47 3.30 -1.10
C THR A 14 -0.26 4.00 0.24
N ILE A 15 0.56 5.06 0.29
CA ILE A 15 0.73 5.84 1.53
C ILE A 15 -0.59 6.51 1.94
N VAL A 16 -1.29 7.13 1.00
CA VAL A 16 -2.59 7.77 1.27
C VAL A 16 -3.60 6.73 1.76
N GLU A 17 -3.63 5.56 1.14
CA GLU A 17 -4.53 4.46 1.49
C GLU A 17 -4.27 3.91 2.90
N GLY A 18 -3.00 3.72 3.27
CA GLY A 18 -2.60 3.29 4.62
C GLY A 18 -2.91 4.28 5.74
N ILE A 19 -3.34 5.51 5.40
CA ILE A 19 -3.84 6.50 6.35
C ILE A 19 -5.37 6.57 6.26
N ALA A 20 -5.90 6.81 5.06
CA ALA A 20 -7.31 7.07 4.86
C ALA A 20 -8.19 5.86 5.24
N VAL A 21 -7.80 4.64 4.84
CA VAL A 21 -8.62 3.45 5.08
C VAL A 21 -8.70 3.10 6.57
N PRO A 22 -7.59 2.93 7.32
CA PRO A 22 -7.69 2.52 8.71
C PRO A 22 -8.30 3.61 9.60
N TYR A 23 -7.99 4.89 9.35
CA TYR A 23 -8.41 5.96 10.25
C TYR A 23 -9.78 6.58 9.91
N ASN A 24 -10.27 6.42 8.68
CA ASN A 24 -11.57 6.96 8.29
C ASN A 24 -12.63 5.87 8.05
N ILE A 25 -12.25 4.77 7.39
CA ILE A 25 -13.21 3.71 6.99
C ILE A 25 -13.30 2.64 8.07
N LEU A 26 -12.15 2.10 8.49
CA LEU A 26 -12.11 0.99 9.46
C LEU A 26 -12.11 1.46 10.91
N SER A 27 -11.97 2.77 11.17
CA SER A 27 -11.96 3.32 12.53
C SER A 27 -13.29 3.14 13.28
N GLN A 28 -14.38 2.93 12.54
CA GLN A 28 -15.70 2.61 13.08
C GLN A 28 -16.05 1.13 12.94
N SER A 29 -15.14 0.28 12.45
CA SER A 29 -15.46 -1.14 12.24
C SER A 29 -15.62 -1.86 13.58
N PRO A 30 -16.77 -2.51 13.84
CA PRO A 30 -16.95 -3.33 15.03
C PRO A 30 -16.22 -4.68 14.93
N ALA A 31 -15.67 -5.02 13.75
CA ALA A 31 -15.08 -6.32 13.46
C ALA A 31 -13.53 -6.24 13.46
N PRO A 32 -12.86 -6.84 14.46
CA PRO A 32 -11.39 -6.85 14.53
C PRO A 32 -10.72 -7.54 13.34
N LEU A 33 -11.43 -8.47 12.69
CA LEU A 33 -10.93 -9.24 11.57
C LEU A 33 -10.71 -8.37 10.32
N ASP A 34 -11.55 -7.36 10.09
CA ASP A 34 -11.43 -6.49 8.91
C ASP A 34 -10.13 -5.66 8.98
N VAL A 35 -9.83 -5.13 10.17
CA VAL A 35 -8.59 -4.39 10.44
C VAL A 35 -7.38 -5.30 10.26
N PHE A 36 -7.44 -6.54 10.75
CA PHE A 36 -6.36 -7.52 10.59
C PHE A 36 -6.11 -7.84 9.11
N VAL A 37 -7.16 -8.18 8.35
CA VAL A 37 -7.07 -8.51 6.93
C VAL A 37 -6.52 -7.33 6.12
N PHE A 38 -6.97 -6.10 6.43
CA PHE A 38 -6.45 -4.88 5.82
C PHE A 38 -4.93 -4.77 6.00
N TRP A 39 -4.43 -4.85 7.23
CA TRP A 39 -2.99 -4.71 7.49
C TRP A 39 -2.14 -5.83 6.87
N CYS A 40 -2.66 -7.06 6.83
CA CYS A 40 -1.99 -8.15 6.12
C CYS A 40 -1.90 -7.88 4.62
N GLY A 41 -3.01 -7.48 3.97
CA GLY A 41 -3.02 -7.14 2.55
C GLY A 41 -2.15 -5.94 2.22
N PHE A 42 -2.20 -4.90 3.06
CA PHE A 42 -1.38 -3.70 2.94
C PHE A 42 0.12 -4.02 3.00
N GLY A 43 0.53 -4.85 3.96
CA GLY A 43 1.91 -5.32 4.06
C GLY A 43 2.38 -6.03 2.80
N VAL A 44 1.56 -6.91 2.22
CA VAL A 44 1.87 -7.60 0.95
C VAL A 44 2.02 -6.60 -0.20
N ALA A 45 1.12 -5.60 -0.29
CA ALA A 45 1.20 -4.55 -1.30
C ALA A 45 2.51 -3.74 -1.19
N VAL A 46 2.92 -3.38 0.03
CA VAL A 46 4.18 -2.68 0.29
C VAL A 46 5.38 -3.53 -0.14
N ILE A 47 5.40 -4.83 0.23
CA ILE A 47 6.47 -5.76 -0.19
C ILE A 47 6.55 -5.80 -1.73
N ALA A 48 5.42 -5.93 -2.42
CA ALA A 48 5.38 -5.96 -3.88
C ALA A 48 5.95 -4.67 -4.49
N LEU A 49 5.62 -3.50 -3.94
CA LEU A 49 6.16 -2.22 -4.39
C LEU A 49 7.67 -2.09 -4.19
N ILE A 50 8.17 -2.59 -3.06
CA ILE A 50 9.60 -2.64 -2.76
C ILE A 50 10.32 -3.54 -3.77
N VAL A 51 9.84 -4.77 -3.97
CA VAL A 51 10.42 -5.72 -4.95
C VAL A 51 10.40 -5.14 -6.36
N ALA A 52 9.28 -4.53 -6.78
CA ALA A 52 9.16 -3.88 -8.08
C ALA A 52 10.15 -2.70 -8.23
N GLY A 53 10.36 -1.93 -7.15
CA GLY A 53 11.37 -0.87 -7.11
C GLY A 53 12.79 -1.41 -7.31
N PHE A 54 13.16 -2.44 -6.54
CA PHE A 54 14.48 -3.07 -6.64
C PHE A 54 14.74 -3.70 -8.02
N ALA A 55 13.78 -4.45 -8.57
CA ALA A 55 13.92 -5.07 -9.88
C ALA A 55 14.11 -4.02 -10.99
N ARG A 56 13.44 -2.88 -10.87
CA ARG A 56 13.52 -1.78 -11.84
C ARG A 56 14.86 -1.04 -11.79
N TRP A 57 15.52 -0.98 -10.64
CA TRP A 57 16.76 -0.20 -10.46
C TRP A 57 18.03 -1.03 -10.64
N ARG A 58 17.90 -2.37 -10.66
CA ARG A 58 19.00 -3.29 -10.97
C ARG A 58 19.18 -3.54 -12.47
N ALA A 59 18.20 -3.18 -13.30
CA ALA A 59 18.22 -3.30 -14.77
C ALA A 59 18.70 -2.00 -15.43
#